data_AF-A0A097KMP7-F1
#
_entry.id   AF-A0A097KMP7-F1
#
_cell.length_a   1.000
_cell.length_b   1.000
_cell.length_c   1.000
_cell.angle_alpha   90.00
_cell.angle_beta   90.00
_cell.angle_gamma   90.00
#
_symmetry.space_group_name_H-M   'P 1'
#
loop_
_entity.id
_entity.type
_entity.pdbx_description
1 polymer ?
#
loop_
_entity_poly.entity_id
_entity_poly.type
_entity_poly.pdbx_seq_one_letter_code
_entity_poly.pdbx_strand_id
1 'polypeptide(L)'
;MKLNTRIFYYFEHFILTIKKKNKFFQNNFANALFFLFIGFLSGNLFGSCLNTLRELIIWDGFIIFILVLFIEIVNFLIYHSQKRFFFISNFYLKVPNSLFFKSLNYFKLGIMLGFFIDAFKVGS
;
A
#
# COMPACT_ATOMS: atom_id res chain seq x y z
N MET A 1 16.03 -42.93 3.55
CA MET A 1 14.90 -43.87 3.37
C MET A 1 13.86 -43.22 2.48
N LYS A 2 13.60 -43.77 1.27
CA LYS A 2 12.55 -43.25 0.37
C LYS A 2 11.19 -43.73 0.89
N LEU A 3 10.42 -42.85 1.53
CA LEU A 3 9.03 -43.13 1.91
C LEU A 3 8.16 -43.03 0.65
N ASN A 4 8.01 -44.14 -0.07
CA ASN A 4 7.28 -44.25 -1.34
C ASN A 4 5.74 -44.32 -1.14
N THR A 5 5.15 -43.46 -0.31
CA THR A 5 3.69 -43.35 -0.23
C THR A 5 3.22 -42.17 -1.10
N ARG A 6 2.10 -42.34 -1.81
CA ARG A 6 1.51 -41.26 -2.65
C ARG A 6 1.27 -39.97 -1.86
N ILE A 7 0.95 -40.11 -0.57
CA ILE A 7 0.78 -39.01 0.38
C ILE A 7 2.09 -38.24 0.59
N PHE A 8 3.22 -38.94 0.75
CA PHE A 8 4.53 -38.32 0.92
C PHE A 8 4.93 -37.49 -0.31
N TYR A 9 4.61 -37.97 -1.51
CA TYR A 9 4.83 -37.21 -2.75
C TYR A 9 4.05 -35.87 -2.78
N TYR A 10 2.76 -35.89 -2.42
CA TYR A 10 1.97 -34.65 -2.33
C TYR A 10 2.51 -33.71 -1.24
N PHE A 11 2.97 -34.27 -0.12
CA PHE A 11 3.52 -33.49 0.99
C PHE A 11 4.85 -32.82 0.62
N GLU A 12 5.77 -33.54 -0.05
CA GLU A 12 7.00 -32.95 -0.59
C GLU A 12 6.70 -31.88 -1.63
N HIS A 13 5.76 -32.14 -2.55
CA HIS A 13 5.35 -31.16 -3.54
C HIS A 13 4.80 -29.88 -2.87
N PHE A 14 3.96 -30.04 -1.85
CA PHE A 14 3.43 -28.92 -1.06
C PHE A 14 4.56 -28.12 -0.39
N ILE A 15 5.51 -28.78 0.27
CA ILE A 15 6.68 -28.14 0.90
C ILE A 15 7.51 -27.39 -0.14
N LEU A 16 7.76 -27.98 -1.31
CA LEU A 16 8.51 -27.32 -2.39
C LEU A 16 7.76 -26.09 -2.92
N THR A 17 6.44 -26.17 -3.02
CA THR A 17 5.58 -25.05 -3.43
C THR A 17 5.64 -23.91 -2.40
N ILE A 18 5.62 -24.23 -1.11
CA ILE A 18 5.79 -23.26 -0.03
C ILE A 18 7.18 -22.63 -0.08
N LYS A 19 8.25 -23.42 -0.22
CA LYS A 19 9.62 -22.90 -0.28
C LYS A 19 9.81 -21.91 -1.44
N LYS A 20 9.27 -22.22 -2.62
CA LYS A 20 9.29 -21.31 -3.77
C LYS A 20 8.54 -20.00 -3.49
N LYS A 21 7.33 -20.08 -2.91
CA LYS A 21 6.53 -18.89 -2.55
C LYS A 21 7.19 -18.06 -1.45
N ASN A 22 7.81 -18.70 -0.47
CA ASN A 22 8.46 -18.02 0.66
C ASN A 22 9.65 -17.17 0.19
N LYS A 23 10.47 -17.68 -0.76
CA LYS A 23 11.59 -16.90 -1.30
C LYS A 23 11.12 -15.63 -2.03
N PHE A 24 10.01 -15.71 -2.77
CA PHE A 24 9.39 -14.54 -3.40
C PHE A 24 8.82 -13.57 -2.36
N PHE A 25 8.15 -14.10 -1.32
CA PHE A 25 7.61 -13.31 -0.23
C PHE A 25 8.71 -12.55 0.51
N GLN A 26 9.79 -13.21 0.91
CA GLN A 26 10.92 -12.59 1.63
C GLN A 26 11.48 -11.37 0.90
N ASN A 27 11.67 -11.47 -0.42
CA ASN A 27 12.25 -10.37 -1.20
C ASN A 27 11.34 -9.13 -1.29
N ASN A 28 10.02 -9.33 -1.27
CA ASN A 28 9.06 -8.23 -1.39
C ASN A 28 8.53 -7.75 -0.04
N PHE A 29 8.58 -8.59 0.99
CA PHE A 29 8.04 -8.32 2.32
C PHE A 29 8.81 -7.20 3.02
N ALA A 30 10.14 -7.20 2.92
CA ALA A 30 10.96 -6.13 3.47
C ALA A 30 10.59 -4.76 2.88
N ASN A 31 10.45 -4.68 1.56
CA ASN A 31 10.02 -3.46 0.88
C ASN A 31 8.60 -3.05 1.29
N ALA A 32 7.66 -3.99 1.36
CA ALA A 32 6.29 -3.71 1.77
C ALA A 32 6.22 -3.14 3.20
N LEU A 33 6.93 -3.75 4.15
CA LEU A 33 7.04 -3.25 5.51
C LEU A 33 7.70 -1.87 5.57
N PHE A 34 8.79 -1.66 4.84
CA PHE A 34 9.49 -0.38 4.80
C PHE A 34 8.56 0.76 4.36
N PHE A 35 7.84 0.60 3.25
CA PHE A 35 6.89 1.60 2.77
C PHE A 35 5.70 1.78 3.71
N LEU A 36 5.22 0.71 4.34
CA LEU A 36 4.17 0.78 5.36
C LEU A 36 4.63 1.63 6.55
N PHE A 37 5.84 1.42 7.07
CA PHE A 37 6.37 2.19 8.20
C PHE A 37 6.63 3.66 7.85
N ILE A 38 7.15 3.95 6.64
CA ILE A 38 7.29 5.33 6.18
C ILE A 38 5.93 6.00 6.07
N GLY A 39 4.92 5.31 5.51
CA GLY A 39 3.55 5.81 5.45
C GLY A 39 3.00 6.12 6.83
N PHE A 40 3.17 5.19 7.77
CA PHE A 40 2.75 5.35 9.16
C PHE A 40 3.38 6.56 9.85
N LEU A 41 4.70 6.72 9.71
CA LEU A 41 5.42 7.88 10.24
C LEU A 41 4.90 9.19 9.63
N SER A 42 4.68 9.22 8.31
CA SER A 42 4.16 10.41 7.63
C SER A 42 2.73 10.77 8.08
N GLY A 43 1.88 9.78 8.33
CA GLY A 43 0.53 9.98 8.86
C GLY A 43 0.53 10.60 10.26
N ASN A 44 1.39 10.10 11.15
CA ASN A 44 1.52 10.64 12.51
C ASN A 44 2.16 12.05 12.51
N LEU A 45 3.14 12.29 11.63
CA LEU A 45 3.71 13.62 11.45
C LEU A 45 2.65 14.62 10.97
N PHE A 46 1.80 14.21 10.03
CA PHE A 46 0.70 15.04 9.57
C PHE A 46 -0.29 15.36 10.69
N GLY A 47 -0.65 14.37 11.52
CA GLY A 47 -1.49 14.59 12.70
C GLY A 47 -0.91 15.63 13.67
N SER A 48 0.40 15.55 13.93
CA SER A 48 1.12 16.53 14.75
C SER A 48 1.13 17.94 14.13
N CYS A 49 1.29 18.02 12.80
CA CYS A 49 1.23 19.27 12.05
C CYS A 49 -0.21 19.77 11.78
N LEU A 50 -1.25 19.01 12.14
CA LEU A 50 -2.62 19.37 11.81
C LEU A 50 -3.08 20.63 12.56
N ASN A 51 -2.62 20.82 13.79
CA ASN A 51 -2.92 22.03 14.55
C ASN A 51 -2.33 23.28 13.90
N THR A 52 -1.10 23.22 13.39
CA THR A 52 -0.49 24.35 12.67
C THR A 52 -1.14 24.57 11.31
N LEU A 53 -1.58 23.51 10.63
CA LEU A 53 -2.36 23.62 9.39
C LEU A 53 -3.74 24.25 9.61
N ARG A 54 -4.39 23.98 10.75
CA ARG A 54 -5.69 24.56 11.11
C ARG A 54 -5.61 26.07 11.34
N GLU A 55 -4.47 26.58 11.80
CA GLU A 55 -4.24 28.03 11.92
C GLU A 55 -4.09 28.71 10.55
N LEU A 56 -3.61 27.98 9.53
CA LEU A 56 -3.41 28.49 8.17
C LEU A 56 -4.66 28.38 7.29
N ILE A 57 -5.49 27.35 7.53
CA ILE A 57 -6.63 27.00 6.69
C ILE A 57 -7.93 27.27 7.46
N ILE A 58 -8.75 28.16 6.90
CA ILE A 58 -9.98 28.68 7.53
C ILE A 58 -11.03 27.60 7.81
N TRP A 59 -11.02 26.49 7.06
CA TRP A 59 -12.05 25.45 7.13
C TRP A 59 -11.45 24.04 7.16
N ASP A 60 -11.71 23.30 8.23
CA ASP A 60 -11.28 21.89 8.37
C ASP A 60 -11.80 21.00 7.23
N GLY A 61 -12.96 21.33 6.64
CA GLY A 61 -13.49 20.61 5.49
C GLY A 61 -12.58 20.69 4.25
N PHE A 62 -11.78 21.74 4.11
CA PHE A 62 -10.80 21.85 3.01
C PHE A 62 -9.64 20.88 3.20
N ILE A 63 -9.20 20.67 4.45
CA ILE A 63 -8.16 19.68 4.81
C ILE A 63 -8.66 18.28 4.46
N ILE A 64 -9.90 17.96 4.85
CA ILE A 64 -10.53 16.66 4.54
C ILE A 64 -10.69 16.49 3.02
N PHE A 65 -11.13 17.52 2.31
CA PHE A 65 -11.28 17.47 0.85
C PHE A 65 -9.95 17.19 0.14
N ILE A 66 -8.87 17.86 0.54
CA ILE A 66 -7.52 17.60 0.03
C ILE A 66 -7.08 16.16 0.32
N LEU A 67 -7.33 15.66 1.53
CA LEU A 67 -7.00 14.29 1.91
C LEU A 67 -7.75 13.26 1.06
N VAL A 68 -9.05 13.45 0.85
CA VAL A 68 -9.86 12.56 0.00
C VAL A 68 -9.36 12.60 -1.44
N LEU A 69 -9.07 13.78 -1.99
CA LEU A 69 -8.50 13.91 -3.33
C LEU A 69 -7.14 13.21 -3.44
N PHE A 70 -6.26 13.36 -2.44
CA PHE A 70 -4.98 12.66 -2.41
C PHE A 70 -5.17 11.13 -2.43
N ILE A 71 -6.06 10.60 -1.58
CA ILE A 71 -6.39 9.16 -1.53
C ILE A 71 -6.94 8.66 -2.86
N GLU A 72 -7.77 9.47 -3.53
CA GLU A 72 -8.37 9.16 -4.82
C GLU A 72 -7.35 9.20 -5.96
N ILE A 73 -6.45 10.18 -5.99
CA ILE A 73 -5.35 10.25 -6.97
C ILE A 73 -4.45 9.01 -6.82
N VAL A 74 -4.08 8.64 -5.60
CA VAL A 74 -3.27 7.43 -5.36
C VAL A 74 -4.02 6.17 -5.82
N ASN A 75 -5.33 6.07 -5.53
CA ASN A 75 -6.16 4.96 -6.01
C ASN A 75 -6.22 4.90 -7.54
N PHE A 76 -6.45 6.04 -8.18
CA PHE A 76 -6.47 6.17 -9.63
C PHE A 76 -5.14 5.69 -10.21
N LEU A 77 -4.00 6.14 -9.68
CA LEU A 77 -2.67 5.71 -10.14
C LEU A 77 -2.45 4.20 -10.00
N ILE A 78 -2.89 3.59 -8.89
CA ILE A 78 -2.73 2.15 -8.64
C ILE A 78 -3.65 1.31 -9.56
N TYR A 79 -4.94 1.66 -9.65
CA TYR A 79 -5.94 0.84 -10.33
C TYR A 79 -6.03 1.12 -11.84
N HIS A 80 -5.85 2.38 -12.25
CA HIS A 80 -5.88 2.74 -13.67
C HIS A 80 -4.70 2.16 -14.44
N SER A 81 -3.55 1.96 -13.76
CA SER A 81 -2.40 1.23 -14.32
C SER A 81 -2.73 -0.21 -14.74
N GLN A 82 -3.84 -0.80 -14.28
CA GLN A 82 -4.08 -2.24 -14.42
C GLN A 82 -5.21 -2.62 -15.40
N LYS A 83 -6.24 -1.79 -15.65
CA LYS A 83 -7.43 -2.26 -16.41
C LYS A 83 -8.22 -1.33 -17.33
N ARG A 84 -7.88 -0.05 -17.62
CA ARG A 84 -8.77 0.74 -18.50
C ARG A 84 -8.11 1.90 -19.24
N PHE A 85 -7.31 1.59 -20.26
CA PHE A 85 -6.88 2.56 -21.27
C PHE A 85 -7.86 2.52 -22.46
N PHE A 86 -9.09 3.00 -22.27
CA PHE A 86 -10.05 3.16 -23.38
C PHE A 86 -10.48 4.63 -23.40
N PHE A 87 -10.08 5.31 -24.47
CA PHE A 87 -10.43 6.67 -24.88
C PHE A 87 -9.75 7.81 -24.11
N ILE A 88 -8.56 8.23 -24.59
CA ILE A 88 -8.26 9.61 -25.05
C ILE A 88 -6.79 9.67 -25.51
N SER A 89 -6.63 9.97 -26.80
CA SER A 89 -5.44 10.45 -27.52
C SER A 89 -4.06 9.83 -27.24
N ASN A 90 -3.60 8.97 -28.16
CA ASN A 90 -2.25 8.83 -28.74
C ASN A 90 -0.95 8.83 -27.90
N PHE A 91 -0.97 8.99 -26.58
CA PHE A 91 0.19 8.75 -25.73
C PHE A 91 0.05 7.40 -25.05
N TYR A 92 0.60 6.36 -25.69
CA TYR A 92 0.77 5.05 -25.07
C TYR A 92 1.85 5.15 -23.97
N LEU A 93 1.52 5.79 -22.84
CA LEU A 93 2.28 5.62 -21.61
C LEU A 93 2.00 4.21 -21.12
N LYS A 94 2.80 3.27 -21.63
CA LYS A 94 2.88 1.90 -21.13
C LYS A 94 3.50 1.97 -19.74
N VAL A 95 2.69 2.35 -18.74
CA VAL A 95 3.10 2.38 -17.35
C VAL A 95 3.43 0.93 -16.97
N PRO A 96 4.70 0.56 -16.78
CA PRO A 96 5.02 -0.81 -16.40
C PRO A 96 4.33 -1.09 -15.07
N ASN A 97 3.85 -2.33 -14.92
CA ASN A 97 3.26 -2.87 -13.69
C ASN A 97 4.34 -2.93 -12.60
N SER A 98 4.79 -1.76 -12.16
CA SER A 98 6.07 -1.55 -11.51
C SER A 98 5.92 -1.80 -10.02
N LEU A 99 6.99 -2.32 -9.42
CA LEU A 99 7.10 -2.48 -7.97
C LEU A 99 6.78 -1.16 -7.24
N PHE A 100 6.98 -0.02 -7.91
CA PHE A 100 6.70 1.32 -7.41
C PHE A 100 5.21 1.59 -7.10
N PHE A 101 4.27 1.21 -7.98
CA PHE A 101 2.84 1.38 -7.71
C PHE A 101 2.37 0.48 -6.57
N LYS A 102 2.94 -0.72 -6.47
CA LYS A 102 2.69 -1.62 -5.33
C LYS A 102 3.22 -1.01 -4.02
N SER A 103 4.39 -0.39 -4.03
CA SER A 103 4.92 0.31 -2.85
C SER A 103 4.10 1.53 -2.45
N LEU A 104 3.59 2.31 -3.42
CA LEU A 104 2.68 3.42 -3.13
C LEU A 104 1.41 2.95 -2.41
N ASN A 105 0.91 1.76 -2.73
CA ASN A 105 -0.24 1.20 -2.01
C ASN A 105 0.09 0.88 -0.55
N TYR A 106 1.27 0.29 -0.28
CA TYR A 106 1.70 0.05 1.10
C TYR A 106 1.94 1.35 1.88
N PHE A 107 2.49 2.37 1.22
CA PHE A 107 2.65 3.70 1.80
C PHE A 107 1.30 4.34 2.15
N LYS A 108 0.33 4.30 1.23
CA LYS A 108 -1.04 4.75 1.48
C LYS A 108 -1.68 4.02 2.67
N LEU A 109 -1.54 2.70 2.74
CA LEU A 109 -2.02 1.90 3.88
C LEU A 109 -1.38 2.38 5.19
N GLY A 110 -0.07 2.65 5.18
CA GLY A 110 0.64 3.22 6.32
C GLY A 110 0.07 4.56 6.77
N ILE A 111 -0.17 5.49 5.83
CA ILE A 111 -0.79 6.80 6.15
C ILE A 111 -2.16 6.63 6.82
N MET A 112 -3.01 5.77 6.25
CA MET A 112 -4.35 5.52 6.78
C MET A 112 -4.29 4.93 8.20
N LEU A 113 -3.35 4.02 8.46
CA LEU A 113 -3.10 3.49 9.80
C LEU A 113 -2.64 4.58 10.77
N GLY A 114 -1.80 5.52 10.33
CA GLY A 114 -1.38 6.67 11.13
C GLY A 114 -2.56 7.55 11.54
N PHE A 115 -3.38 7.96 10.58
CA PHE A 115 -4.59 8.75 10.86
C PHE A 115 -5.57 8.02 11.77
N PHE A 116 -5.75 6.73 11.56
CA PHE A 116 -6.58 5.91 12.42
C PHE A 116 -6.07 5.98 13.87
N ILE A 117 -4.80 5.69 14.11
CA ILE A 117 -4.23 5.69 15.47
C ILE A 117 -4.32 7.07 16.14
N ASP A 118 -4.05 8.15 15.40
CA ASP A 118 -4.13 9.50 15.95
C ASP A 118 -5.58 9.92 16.25
N ALA A 119 -6.54 9.50 15.42
CA ALA A 119 -7.97 9.70 15.70
C ALA A 119 -8.42 8.94 16.96
N PHE A 120 -7.91 7.73 17.19
CA PHE A 120 -8.17 6.99 18.44
C PHE A 120 -7.61 7.70 19.67
N LYS A 121 -6.42 8.30 19.56
CA LYS A 121 -5.78 9.02 20.66
C LYS A 121 -6.60 10.23 21.14
N VAL A 122 -7.29 10.92 20.24
CA VAL A 122 -8.12 12.10 20.57
C VAL A 122 -9.51 11.69 21.06
N GLY A 123 -9.97 10.47 20.75
CA GLY A 123 -11.30 9.95 21.10
C GLY A 123 -11.37 9.11 22.38
N SER A 124 -10.25 8.77 23.01
CA SER A 124 -10.17 8.04 24.30
C SER A 124 -9.98 8.99 25.47
#